data_AF-A0A353CCF6-F1
#
_entry.id   AF-A0A353CCF6-F1
#
_cell.length_a   1.000
_cell.length_b   1.000
_cell.length_c   1.000
_cell.angle_alpha   90.00
_cell.angle_beta   90.00
_cell.angle_gamma   90.00
#
_symmetry.space_group_name_H-M   'P 1'
#
loop_
_entity.id
_entity.type
_entity.pdbx_description
1 polymer ?
#
loop_
_entity_poly.entity_id
_entity_poly.type
_entity_poly.pdbx_seq_one_letter_code
_entity_poly.pdbx_strand_id
1 'polypeptide(L)'
;MAKQQFRLAIGSPSKRQSGIWRIWSIPKGDIYVANRCLGGIYKASFHKDRKCQFGFTKEYAEKADERFGRNDRHIEKWRLPEDAVVCAIQILIPESELRISASTDDEKITWLETPPLDSVGTISLFITEKDIELHVPRNVPGAVIVGRLDTDIRRAWITYAFTIPDKKLAEIIEFEKHRLKATIANMAIPPGTRASLWDSKNSYDRHVLELACDIAG
;
A
#
# COMPACT_ATOMS: atom_id res chain seq x y z
N MET A 1 -2.20 -24.29 5.54
CA MET A 1 -1.07 -23.94 4.64
C MET A 1 0.08 -23.29 5.39
N ALA A 2 1.23 -23.00 4.76
CA ALA A 2 2.32 -22.22 5.38
C ALA A 2 2.08 -20.71 5.23
N LYS A 3 2.79 -19.89 6.01
CA LYS A 3 2.79 -18.43 5.83
C LYS A 3 3.32 -18.08 4.44
N GLN A 4 2.56 -17.28 3.69
CA GLN A 4 2.98 -16.79 2.37
C GLN A 4 3.21 -15.27 2.44
N GLN A 5 4.16 -14.77 1.65
CA GLN A 5 4.47 -13.35 1.59
C GLN A 5 4.96 -12.93 0.20
N PHE A 6 4.63 -11.70 -0.17
CA PHE A 6 5.15 -10.98 -1.32
C PHE A 6 5.80 -9.68 -0.85
N ARG A 7 6.89 -9.33 -1.52
CA ARG A 7 7.55 -8.02 -1.41
C ARG A 7 7.57 -7.43 -2.80
N LEU A 8 7.06 -6.21 -2.92
CA LEU A 8 6.76 -5.57 -4.20
C LEU A 8 7.28 -4.15 -4.17
N ALA A 9 7.82 -3.68 -5.29
CA ALA A 9 8.17 -2.29 -5.48
C ALA A 9 8.00 -1.93 -6.95
N ILE A 10 7.60 -0.70 -7.22
CA ILE A 10 7.52 -0.15 -8.58
C ILE A 10 8.88 0.44 -8.95
N GLY A 11 9.34 0.19 -10.17
CA GLY A 11 10.60 0.67 -10.69
C GLY A 11 11.68 -0.41 -10.70
N SER A 12 12.92 -0.02 -10.39
CA SER A 12 14.08 -0.91 -10.47
C SER A 12 15.08 -0.61 -9.36
N PRO A 13 15.78 -1.63 -8.82
CA PRO A 13 16.72 -1.46 -7.70
C PRO A 13 17.86 -0.47 -7.98
N SER A 14 18.25 -0.35 -9.25
CA SER A 14 19.33 0.54 -9.70
C SER A 14 18.85 1.88 -10.28
N LYS A 15 17.55 2.14 -10.27
CA LYS A 15 16.94 3.35 -10.85
C LYS A 15 16.00 4.02 -9.85
N ARG A 16 15.09 4.85 -10.34
CA ARG A 16 13.99 5.37 -9.54
C ARG A 16 13.04 4.22 -9.18
N GLN A 17 12.69 4.14 -7.90
CA GLN A 17 11.79 3.12 -7.37
C GLN A 17 10.84 3.69 -6.31
N SER A 18 9.82 2.92 -5.94
CA SER A 18 8.96 3.17 -4.78
C SER A 18 9.58 2.64 -3.49
N GLY A 19 8.88 2.81 -2.36
CA GLY A 19 9.08 2.00 -1.17
C GLY A 19 8.74 0.52 -1.45
N ILE A 20 9.32 -0.37 -0.65
CA ILE A 20 9.02 -1.81 -0.74
C ILE A 20 7.76 -2.08 0.09
N TRP A 21 6.74 -2.65 -0.55
CA TRP A 21 5.50 -3.07 0.09
C TRP A 21 5.51 -4.56 0.38
N ARG A 22 5.16 -4.91 1.61
CA ARG A 22 5.01 -6.29 2.06
C ARG A 22 3.53 -6.63 2.16
N ILE A 23 3.13 -7.71 1.51
CA ILE A 23 1.80 -8.29 1.59
C ILE A 23 1.96 -9.73 2.05
N TRP A 24 1.27 -10.14 3.12
CA TRP A 24 1.41 -11.51 3.61
C TRP A 24 0.11 -12.02 4.22
N SER A 25 -0.03 -13.35 4.24
CA SER A 25 -1.16 -14.04 4.85
C SER A 25 -0.70 -14.96 5.96
N ILE A 26 -1.63 -15.29 6.85
CA ILE A 26 -1.50 -16.44 7.76
C ILE A 26 -2.51 -17.52 7.35
N PRO A 27 -2.25 -18.80 7.67
CA PRO A 27 -3.09 -19.91 7.21
C PRO A 27 -4.57 -19.75 7.61
N LYS A 28 -4.81 -19.21 8.82
CA LYS A 28 -6.14 -18.97 9.41
C LYS A 28 -7.01 -17.94 8.68
N GLY A 29 -6.48 -17.25 7.66
CA GLY A 29 -7.25 -16.34 6.82
C GLY A 29 -6.77 -14.90 6.83
N ASP A 30 -6.16 -14.41 7.91
CA ASP A 30 -5.80 -12.99 7.99
C ASP A 30 -4.75 -12.60 6.96
N ILE A 31 -4.93 -11.42 6.37
CA ILE A 31 -4.05 -10.83 5.35
C ILE A 31 -3.60 -9.46 5.85
N TYR A 32 -2.36 -9.09 5.53
CA TYR A 32 -1.74 -7.88 6.02
C TYR A 32 -0.99 -7.16 4.90
N VAL A 33 -1.00 -5.83 4.96
CA VAL A 33 -0.28 -4.95 4.03
C VAL A 33 0.47 -3.90 4.84
N ALA A 34 1.76 -3.71 4.54
CA ALA A 34 2.55 -2.63 5.12
C ALA A 34 3.67 -2.21 4.18
N ASN A 35 4.02 -0.93 4.21
CA ASN A 35 5.31 -0.48 3.69
C ASN A 35 6.41 -1.07 4.59
N ARG A 36 7.45 -1.68 4.02
CA ARG A 36 8.49 -2.42 4.72
C ARG A 36 9.17 -1.58 5.79
N CYS A 37 9.53 -0.35 5.46
CA CYS A 37 10.20 0.56 6.39
C CYS A 37 9.32 0.94 7.59
N LEU A 38 8.01 0.72 7.48
CA LEU A 38 7.00 1.10 8.46
C LEU A 38 6.26 -0.13 9.04
N GLY A 39 6.60 -1.35 8.62
CA GLY A 39 5.85 -2.56 8.98
C GLY A 39 5.95 -2.95 10.46
N GLY A 40 6.97 -2.47 11.17
CA GLY A 40 7.07 -2.54 12.62
C GLY A 40 6.28 -1.45 13.36
N ILE A 41 5.83 -0.42 12.64
CA ILE A 41 5.16 0.76 13.18
C ILE A 41 3.65 0.66 12.94
N TYR A 42 3.20 0.53 11.70
CA TYR A 42 1.79 0.41 11.35
C TYR A 42 1.54 -0.53 10.17
N LYS A 43 0.31 -1.03 10.05
CA LYS A 43 -0.13 -1.89 8.95
C LYS A 43 -1.64 -1.86 8.75
N ALA A 44 -2.09 -2.21 7.55
CA ALA A 44 -3.45 -2.67 7.35
C ALA A 44 -3.55 -4.16 7.67
N SER A 45 -4.63 -4.53 8.36
CA SER A 45 -4.97 -5.92 8.70
C SER A 45 -6.39 -6.20 8.22
N PHE A 46 -6.55 -7.28 7.48
CA PHE A 46 -7.83 -7.79 6.99
C PHE A 46 -8.05 -9.12 7.70
N HIS A 47 -8.96 -9.17 8.66
CA HIS A 47 -9.20 -10.37 9.45
C HIS A 47 -10.18 -11.32 8.75
N LYS A 48 -10.12 -12.60 9.11
CA LYS A 48 -10.99 -13.65 8.58
C LYS A 48 -12.49 -13.38 8.78
N ASP A 49 -12.86 -12.63 9.82
CA ASP A 49 -14.24 -12.24 10.13
C ASP A 49 -14.69 -10.97 9.40
N ARG A 50 -13.95 -10.60 8.34
CA ARG A 50 -14.12 -9.39 7.51
C ARG A 50 -13.85 -8.08 8.26
N LYS A 51 -13.52 -8.09 9.55
CA LYS A 51 -13.09 -6.87 10.24
C LYS A 51 -11.74 -6.44 9.72
N CYS A 52 -11.60 -5.15 9.53
CA CYS A 52 -10.39 -4.56 8.99
C CYS A 52 -9.96 -3.41 9.89
N GLN A 53 -8.66 -3.17 9.89
CA GLN A 53 -8.08 -2.06 10.61
C GLN A 53 -6.84 -1.56 9.91
N PHE A 54 -6.64 -0.25 10.01
CA PHE A 54 -5.39 0.41 9.76
C PHE A 54 -4.92 1.00 11.10
N GLY A 55 -3.66 0.76 11.47
CA GLY A 55 -3.15 1.31 12.71
C GLY A 55 -1.79 0.77 13.12
N PHE A 56 -1.36 1.22 14.29
CA PHE A 56 -0.09 0.83 14.88
C PHE A 56 -0.06 -0.65 15.24
N THR A 57 1.13 -1.23 15.12
CA THR A 57 1.43 -2.56 15.64
C THR A 57 1.24 -2.58 17.16
N LYS A 58 1.11 -3.77 17.75
CA LYS A 58 0.97 -3.87 19.20
C LYS A 58 2.23 -3.34 19.88
N GLU A 59 3.38 -3.64 19.28
CA GLU A 59 4.71 -3.29 19.74
C GLU A 59 4.99 -1.78 19.65
N TYR A 60 4.31 -1.07 18.76
CA TYR A 60 4.45 0.39 18.60
C TYR A 60 3.36 1.19 19.32
N ALA A 61 2.32 0.55 19.85
CA ALA A 61 1.16 1.24 20.43
C ALA A 61 1.55 2.20 21.58
N GLU A 62 2.41 1.76 22.50
CA GLU A 62 2.88 2.59 23.63
C GLU A 62 3.67 3.81 23.13
N LYS A 63 4.58 3.61 22.18
CA LYS A 63 5.35 4.71 21.56
C LYS A 63 4.47 5.67 20.77
N ALA A 64 3.40 5.17 20.17
CA ALA A 64 2.44 6.00 19.46
C ALA A 64 1.66 6.89 20.42
N ASP A 65 1.31 6.40 21.60
CA ASP A 65 0.65 7.20 22.62
C ASP A 65 1.56 8.35 23.08
N GLU A 66 2.81 8.05 23.44
CA GLU A 66 3.79 9.07 23.83
C GLU A 66 4.03 10.11 22.73
N ARG A 67 4.11 9.67 21.47
CA ARG A 67 4.49 10.54 20.34
C ARG A 67 3.32 11.33 19.76
N PHE A 68 2.12 10.77 19.77
CA PHE A 68 0.95 11.31 19.08
C PHE A 68 -0.24 11.56 20.00
N GLY A 69 -0.14 11.27 21.30
CA GLY A 69 -1.23 11.40 22.27
C GLY A 69 -2.43 10.51 21.97
N ARG A 70 -2.18 9.32 21.40
CA ARG A 70 -3.24 8.39 20.99
C ARG A 70 -3.27 7.14 21.87
N ASN A 71 -4.27 7.09 22.74
CA ASN A 71 -4.58 5.92 23.57
C ASN A 71 -5.12 4.71 22.78
N ASP A 72 -5.51 4.86 21.51
CA ASP A 72 -5.91 3.75 20.63
C ASP A 72 -4.86 3.55 19.52
N ARG A 73 -4.35 2.32 19.41
CA ARG A 73 -3.46 1.91 18.32
C ARG A 73 -4.15 1.89 16.96
N HIS A 74 -5.47 1.82 16.93
CA HIS A 74 -6.25 1.77 15.71
C HIS A 74 -6.52 3.18 15.18
N ILE A 75 -6.03 3.45 13.97
CA ILE A 75 -6.28 4.72 13.27
C ILE A 75 -7.64 4.69 12.60
N GLU A 76 -7.97 3.56 11.97
CA GLU A 76 -9.25 3.32 11.30
C GLU A 76 -9.69 1.86 11.46
N LYS A 77 -11.01 1.63 11.54
CA LYS A 77 -11.64 0.31 11.57
C LYS A 77 -12.78 0.28 10.55
N TRP A 78 -12.90 -0.80 9.79
CA TRP A 78 -14.01 -1.01 8.85
C TRP A 78 -14.31 -2.49 8.67
N ARG A 79 -15.27 -2.82 7.81
CA ARG A 79 -15.61 -4.21 7.45
C ARG A 79 -15.55 -4.35 5.93
N LEU A 80 -15.00 -5.46 5.43
CA LEU A 80 -15.09 -5.75 3.99
C LEU A 80 -16.56 -5.95 3.61
N PRO A 81 -17.05 -5.35 2.51
CA PRO A 81 -18.39 -5.60 1.99
C PRO A 81 -18.58 -7.08 1.66
N GLU A 82 -19.82 -7.57 1.59
CA GLU A 82 -20.15 -9.00 1.46
C GLU A 82 -19.98 -9.58 0.05
N ASP A 83 -19.41 -8.79 -0.87
CA ASP A 83 -19.17 -9.20 -2.25
C ASP A 83 -18.19 -10.37 -2.37
N ALA A 84 -18.36 -11.13 -3.46
CA ALA A 84 -17.54 -12.29 -3.80
C ALA A 84 -16.09 -11.92 -4.16
N VAL A 85 -15.90 -10.71 -4.71
CA VAL A 85 -14.60 -10.12 -5.03
C VAL A 85 -14.57 -8.72 -4.44
N VAL A 86 -13.65 -8.48 -3.52
CA VAL A 86 -13.52 -7.20 -2.83
C VAL A 86 -12.15 -6.60 -3.12
N CYS A 87 -12.10 -5.37 -3.68
CA CYS A 87 -10.88 -4.58 -3.66
C CYS A 87 -10.65 -4.08 -2.23
N ALA A 88 -9.76 -4.74 -1.49
CA ALA A 88 -9.57 -4.49 -0.08
C ALA A 88 -8.73 -3.23 0.18
N ILE A 89 -7.74 -2.98 -0.68
CA ILE A 89 -6.91 -1.78 -0.66
C ILE A 89 -6.15 -1.56 -1.96
N GLN A 90 -5.91 -0.30 -2.30
CA GLN A 90 -5.02 0.11 -3.38
C GLN A 90 -3.84 0.92 -2.85
N ILE A 91 -2.64 0.65 -3.35
CA ILE A 91 -1.44 1.44 -3.08
C ILE A 91 -1.16 2.25 -4.34
N LEU A 92 -1.29 3.57 -4.24
CA LEU A 92 -1.10 4.53 -5.31
C LEU A 92 0.29 5.13 -5.21
N ILE A 93 1.06 5.04 -6.27
CA ILE A 93 2.43 5.55 -6.34
C ILE A 93 2.55 6.37 -7.64
N PRO A 94 2.49 7.71 -7.55
CA PRO A 94 2.69 8.54 -8.72
C PRO A 94 4.11 8.36 -9.27
N GLU A 95 4.27 8.37 -10.59
CA GLU A 95 5.58 8.27 -11.25
C GLU A 95 6.55 9.32 -10.68
N SER A 96 6.05 10.53 -10.44
CA SER A 96 6.83 11.66 -9.89
C SER A 96 7.45 11.36 -8.52
N GLU A 97 6.93 10.39 -7.79
CA GLU A 97 7.35 10.03 -6.41
C GLU A 97 8.37 8.89 -6.36
N LEU A 98 8.76 8.34 -7.51
CA LEU A 98 9.86 7.38 -7.56
C LEU A 98 11.19 8.09 -7.28
N ARG A 99 12.07 7.46 -6.50
CA ARG A 99 13.38 8.00 -6.08
C ARG A 99 14.47 6.97 -6.28
N ILE A 100 15.69 7.43 -6.54
CA ILE A 100 16.87 6.58 -6.49
C ILE A 100 17.08 6.19 -5.02
N SER A 101 17.27 4.90 -4.77
CA SER A 101 17.60 4.40 -3.43
C SER A 101 18.98 3.79 -3.43
N ALA A 102 19.73 3.99 -2.35
CA ALA A 102 21.05 3.37 -2.17
C ALA A 102 20.96 1.88 -1.74
N SER A 103 19.75 1.38 -1.48
CA SER A 103 19.53 0.02 -0.96
C SER A 103 19.49 -1.01 -2.08
N THR A 104 20.48 -1.91 -2.08
CA THR A 104 20.47 -3.17 -2.83
C THR A 104 19.95 -4.28 -1.93
N ASP A 105 18.69 -4.22 -1.51
CA ASP A 105 18.10 -5.25 -0.64
C ASP A 105 18.19 -6.62 -1.37
N ASP A 106 18.98 -7.55 -0.82
CA ASP A 106 19.24 -8.89 -1.40
C ASP A 106 18.02 -9.83 -1.33
N GLU A 107 16.93 -9.37 -0.72
CA GLU A 107 15.73 -10.15 -0.60
C GLU A 107 14.96 -10.27 -1.93
N LYS A 108 14.17 -11.34 -2.03
CA LYS A 108 13.29 -11.59 -3.17
C LYS A 108 12.18 -10.54 -3.25
N ILE A 109 12.46 -9.44 -3.93
CA ILE A 109 11.52 -8.37 -4.30
C ILE A 109 11.02 -8.64 -5.72
N THR A 110 9.71 -8.53 -5.90
CA THR A 110 9.08 -8.50 -7.22
C THR A 110 9.04 -7.05 -7.68
N TRP A 111 9.87 -6.73 -8.67
CA TRP A 111 9.93 -5.40 -9.28
C TRP A 111 8.83 -5.27 -10.34
N LEU A 112 8.00 -4.26 -10.18
CA LEU A 112 6.92 -3.90 -11.09
C LEU A 112 7.40 -2.83 -12.05
N GLU A 113 6.85 -2.85 -13.27
CA GLU A 113 7.20 -1.88 -14.31
C GLU A 113 7.01 -0.44 -13.83
N THR A 114 7.93 0.44 -14.20
CA THR A 114 7.77 1.88 -13.97
C THR A 114 6.54 2.38 -14.74
N PRO A 115 5.55 3.02 -14.08
CA PRO A 115 4.40 3.58 -14.77
C PRO A 115 4.87 4.69 -15.73
N PRO A 116 4.17 4.94 -16.85
CA PRO A 116 4.49 6.04 -17.77
C PRO A 116 4.57 7.40 -17.08
N LEU A 117 5.23 8.37 -17.74
CA LEU A 117 5.29 9.75 -17.27
C LEU A 117 3.89 10.29 -16.97
N ASP A 118 3.78 11.07 -15.89
CA ASP A 118 2.53 11.68 -15.40
C ASP A 118 1.41 10.70 -15.03
N SER A 119 1.73 9.42 -14.88
CA SER A 119 0.77 8.39 -14.48
C SER A 119 1.00 7.90 -13.04
N VAL A 120 0.05 7.12 -12.54
CA VAL A 120 0.06 6.52 -11.20
C VAL A 120 0.10 5.01 -11.33
N GLY A 121 1.16 4.41 -10.81
CA GLY A 121 1.23 2.97 -10.64
C GLY A 121 0.38 2.55 -9.45
N THR A 122 -0.42 1.50 -9.61
CA THR A 122 -1.39 1.04 -8.63
C THR A 122 -1.19 -0.43 -8.31
N ILE A 123 -0.86 -0.74 -7.07
CA ILE A 123 -0.85 -2.12 -6.55
C ILE A 123 -2.18 -2.35 -5.84
N SER A 124 -3.03 -3.24 -6.33
CA SER A 124 -4.32 -3.53 -5.70
C SER A 124 -4.32 -4.92 -5.06
N LEU A 125 -4.83 -4.99 -3.83
CA LEU A 125 -5.12 -6.23 -3.13
C LEU A 125 -6.62 -6.53 -3.24
N PHE A 126 -6.96 -7.58 -3.99
CA PHE A 126 -8.31 -8.13 -4.00
C PHE A 126 -8.41 -9.32 -3.05
N ILE A 127 -9.53 -9.46 -2.37
CA ILE A 127 -9.84 -10.61 -1.51
C ILE A 127 -11.08 -11.29 -2.07
N THR A 128 -11.00 -12.60 -2.26
CA THR A 128 -12.07 -13.44 -2.80
C THR A 128 -12.28 -14.67 -1.92
N GLU A 129 -13.41 -15.35 -2.10
CA GLU A 129 -13.52 -16.73 -1.66
C GLU A 129 -12.47 -17.62 -2.35
N LYS A 130 -12.16 -18.76 -1.74
CA LYS A 130 -11.01 -19.59 -2.10
C LYS A 130 -11.07 -20.13 -3.55
N ASP A 131 -12.28 -20.41 -4.02
CA ASP A 131 -12.51 -21.05 -5.33
C ASP A 131 -12.83 -20.04 -6.44
N ILE A 132 -12.74 -18.74 -6.14
CA ILE A 132 -12.96 -17.67 -7.10
C ILE A 132 -11.63 -17.28 -7.74
N GLU A 133 -11.58 -17.37 -9.07
CA GLU A 133 -10.48 -16.90 -9.91
C GLU A 133 -10.68 -15.42 -10.28
N LEU A 134 -9.69 -14.59 -9.97
CA LEU A 134 -9.72 -13.18 -10.34
C LEU A 134 -9.33 -13.03 -11.81
N HIS A 135 -10.13 -12.27 -12.56
CA HIS A 135 -9.81 -11.86 -13.91
C HIS A 135 -9.49 -10.37 -13.92
N VAL A 136 -8.32 -10.02 -14.44
CA VAL A 136 -7.93 -8.62 -14.58
C VAL A 136 -8.46 -8.10 -15.92
N PRO A 137 -9.16 -6.94 -15.93
CA PRO A 137 -9.72 -6.41 -17.18
C PRO A 137 -8.63 -6.09 -18.21
N ARG A 138 -8.81 -6.57 -19.44
CA ARG A 138 -7.84 -6.37 -20.53
C ARG A 138 -7.76 -4.92 -21.02
N ASN A 139 -8.76 -4.10 -20.70
CA ASN A 139 -8.85 -2.70 -21.08
C ASN A 139 -8.13 -1.75 -20.11
N VAL A 140 -7.55 -2.28 -19.02
CA VAL A 140 -6.78 -1.48 -18.07
C VAL A 140 -5.29 -1.57 -18.45
N PRO A 141 -4.62 -0.44 -18.75
CA PRO A 141 -3.21 -0.44 -19.13
C PRO A 141 -2.29 -1.07 -18.07
N GLY A 142 -1.37 -1.92 -18.53
CA GLY A 142 -0.40 -2.60 -17.67
C GLY A 142 -1.01 -3.60 -16.68
N ALA A 143 -2.31 -3.87 -16.77
CA ALA A 143 -3.01 -4.62 -15.74
C ALA A 143 -2.62 -6.11 -15.76
N VAL A 144 -2.07 -6.58 -14.63
CA VAL A 144 -1.54 -7.94 -14.51
C VAL A 144 -1.75 -8.48 -13.09
N ILE A 145 -1.93 -9.80 -12.97
CA ILE A 145 -1.82 -10.51 -11.68
C ILE A 145 -0.34 -10.72 -11.41
N VAL A 146 0.15 -10.10 -10.34
CA VAL A 146 1.54 -10.21 -9.91
C VAL A 146 1.75 -11.43 -9.01
N GLY A 147 0.75 -11.75 -8.20
CA GLY A 147 0.85 -12.84 -7.24
C GLY A 147 -0.48 -13.14 -6.57
N ARG A 148 -0.48 -14.23 -5.81
CA ARG A 148 -1.63 -14.65 -5.01
C ARG A 148 -1.18 -15.21 -3.66
N LEU A 149 -2.01 -15.00 -2.65
CA LEU A 149 -1.86 -15.54 -1.31
C LEU A 149 -3.07 -16.43 -1.01
N ASP A 150 -2.83 -17.72 -0.85
CA ASP A 150 -3.83 -18.70 -0.47
C ASP A 150 -3.88 -18.84 1.07
N THR A 151 -5.10 -18.84 1.60
CA THR A 151 -5.38 -19.17 3.01
C THR A 151 -6.37 -20.31 3.08
N ASP A 152 -6.60 -20.86 4.27
CA ASP A 152 -7.47 -22.03 4.41
C ASP A 152 -8.92 -21.73 3.99
N ILE A 153 -9.35 -20.46 4.06
CA ILE A 153 -10.75 -20.02 3.83
C ILE A 153 -10.96 -19.04 2.67
N ARG A 154 -9.90 -18.39 2.18
CA ARG A 154 -10.00 -17.31 1.18
C ARG A 154 -8.70 -17.12 0.42
N ARG A 155 -8.77 -16.35 -0.67
CA ARG A 155 -7.61 -16.01 -1.50
C ARG A 155 -7.44 -14.49 -1.57
N ALA A 156 -6.18 -14.05 -1.56
CA ALA A 156 -5.81 -12.68 -1.86
C ALA A 156 -5.10 -12.65 -3.21
N TRP A 157 -5.47 -11.71 -4.06
CA TRP A 157 -4.86 -11.47 -5.36
C TRP A 157 -4.15 -10.13 -5.33
N ILE A 158 -2.92 -10.12 -5.82
CA ILE A 158 -2.10 -8.93 -5.93
C ILE A 158 -2.03 -8.59 -7.41
N THR A 159 -2.52 -7.41 -7.76
CA THR A 159 -2.51 -6.92 -9.14
C THR A 159 -1.69 -5.65 -9.22
N TYR A 160 -1.16 -5.39 -10.41
CA TYR A 160 -0.52 -4.15 -10.77
C TYR A 160 -1.19 -3.60 -12.02
N ALA A 161 -1.36 -2.28 -12.09
CA ALA A 161 -1.79 -1.55 -13.27
C ALA A 161 -1.26 -0.11 -13.19
N PHE A 162 -1.38 0.66 -14.25
CA PHE A 162 -1.16 2.10 -14.20
C PHE A 162 -2.29 2.87 -14.90
N THR A 163 -2.50 4.11 -14.46
CA THR A 163 -3.49 5.00 -15.06
C THR A 163 -2.96 6.42 -15.11
N ILE A 164 -3.33 7.15 -16.15
CA ILE A 164 -3.26 8.61 -16.12
C ILE A 164 -4.30 9.06 -15.08
N PRO A 165 -3.93 9.87 -14.07
CA PRO A 165 -4.87 10.32 -13.08
C PRO A 165 -5.93 11.21 -13.73
N ASP A 166 -7.19 10.95 -13.44
CA ASP A 166 -8.23 11.93 -13.76
C ASP A 166 -8.04 13.21 -12.92
N LYS A 167 -8.79 14.26 -13.26
CA LYS A 167 -8.72 15.55 -12.56
C LYS A 167 -8.85 15.40 -11.04
N LYS A 168 -9.78 14.54 -10.59
CA LYS A 168 -10.06 14.36 -9.16
C LYS A 168 -8.91 13.66 -8.44
N LEU A 169 -8.32 12.62 -9.04
CA LEU A 169 -7.16 11.94 -8.46
C LEU A 169 -5.94 12.86 -8.46
N ALA A 170 -5.72 13.64 -9.53
CA ALA A 170 -4.64 14.61 -9.60
C ALA A 170 -4.77 15.67 -8.49
N GLU A 171 -5.97 16.23 -8.28
CA GLU A 171 -6.25 17.19 -7.20
C GLU A 171 -5.95 16.61 -5.81
N ILE A 172 -6.29 15.34 -5.57
CA ILE A 172 -5.99 14.67 -4.29
C ILE A 172 -4.49 14.50 -4.11
N ILE A 173 -3.78 14.04 -5.15
CA ILE A 173 -2.32 13.87 -5.08
C ILE A 173 -1.65 15.20 -4.77
N GLU A 174 -2.03 16.27 -5.46
CA GLU A 174 -1.44 17.59 -5.25
C GLU A 174 -1.83 18.17 -3.88
N PHE A 175 -3.08 18.03 -3.44
CA PHE A 175 -3.48 18.42 -2.09
C PHE A 175 -2.63 17.72 -1.02
N GLU A 176 -2.46 16.41 -1.13
CA GLU A 176 -1.69 15.62 -0.17
C GLU A 176 -0.19 15.96 -0.20
N LYS A 177 0.37 16.25 -1.37
CA LYS A 177 1.74 16.78 -1.50
C LYS A 177 1.89 18.12 -0.78
N HIS A 178 0.96 19.04 -0.99
CA HIS A 178 0.99 20.36 -0.33
C HIS A 178 0.87 20.21 1.19
N ARG A 179 -0.06 19.37 1.66
CA ARG A 179 -0.25 19.07 3.08
C ARG A 179 1.00 18.45 3.71
N LEU A 180 1.61 17.48 3.03
CA LEU A 180 2.85 16.85 3.47
C LEU A 180 3.99 17.85 3.57
N LYS A 181 4.20 18.68 2.52
CA LYS A 181 5.21 19.75 2.51
C LYS A 181 5.04 20.71 3.68
N ALA A 182 3.81 21.16 3.94
CA ALA A 182 3.51 22.04 5.07
C ALA A 182 3.83 21.37 6.42
N THR A 183 3.54 20.07 6.54
CA THR A 183 3.79 19.29 7.76
C THR A 183 5.28 19.14 8.07
N ILE A 184 6.11 18.98 7.02
CA ILE A 184 7.55 18.71 7.17
C ILE A 184 8.44 19.94 6.96
N ALA A 185 7.86 21.13 6.74
CA ALA A 185 8.58 22.34 6.34
C ALA A 185 9.74 22.72 7.28
N ASN A 186 9.62 22.40 8.58
CA ASN A 186 10.63 22.71 9.60
C ASN A 186 11.39 21.48 10.10
N MET A 187 11.32 20.37 9.37
CA MET A 187 11.96 19.11 9.75
C MET A 187 13.19 18.86 8.87
N ALA A 188 14.29 18.41 9.48
CA ALA A 188 15.39 17.82 8.72
C ALA A 188 14.95 16.46 8.20
N ILE A 189 14.65 16.36 6.90
CA ILE A 189 14.17 15.13 6.25
C ILE A 189 15.34 14.42 5.57
N PRO A 190 15.74 13.21 6.02
CA PRO A 190 16.76 12.44 5.34
C PRO A 190 16.38 12.13 3.88
N PRO A 191 17.36 12.09 2.95
CA PRO A 191 17.11 11.66 1.58
C PRO A 191 16.44 10.28 1.51
N GLY A 192 15.52 10.10 0.57
CA GLY A 192 14.76 8.86 0.40
C GLY A 192 13.66 8.64 1.45
N THR A 193 13.38 9.61 2.33
CA THR A 193 12.24 9.55 3.24
C THR A 193 10.94 9.57 2.45
N ARG A 194 9.99 8.73 2.86
CA ARG A 194 8.66 8.60 2.22
C ARG A 194 7.55 8.66 3.26
N ALA A 195 6.42 9.20 2.86
CA ALA A 195 5.17 9.15 3.58
C ALA A 195 4.24 8.11 2.92
N SER A 196 3.45 7.41 3.74
CA SER A 196 2.28 6.68 3.25
C SER A 196 1.05 7.30 3.88
N LEU A 197 0.22 7.93 3.04
CA LEU A 197 -0.97 8.67 3.44
C LEU A 197 -2.17 7.78 3.17
N TRP A 198 -2.90 7.45 4.23
CA TRP A 198 -4.03 6.55 4.17
C TRP A 198 -5.30 7.36 4.08
N ASP A 199 -6.12 7.06 3.07
CA ASP A 199 -7.37 7.75 2.85
C ASP A 199 -8.49 6.78 2.45
N SER A 200 -9.71 7.18 2.84
CA SER A 200 -10.95 6.48 2.59
C SER A 200 -11.91 7.44 1.89
N LYS A 201 -12.13 7.26 0.59
CA LYS A 201 -13.07 8.13 -0.16
C LYS A 201 -14.52 7.84 0.22
N ASN A 202 -14.83 6.56 0.48
CA ASN A 202 -16.17 6.02 0.76
C ASN A 202 -16.06 4.89 1.81
N SER A 203 -17.16 4.25 2.20
CA SER A 203 -17.14 3.10 3.14
C SER A 203 -16.33 1.90 2.64
N TYR A 204 -16.04 1.81 1.33
CA TYR A 204 -15.43 0.62 0.71
C TYR A 204 -14.13 0.89 -0.05
N ASP A 205 -13.93 2.10 -0.58
CA ASP A 205 -12.69 2.44 -1.29
C ASP A 205 -11.61 2.84 -0.28
N ARG A 206 -10.56 2.02 -0.19
CA ARG A 206 -9.38 2.28 0.65
C ARG A 206 -8.15 2.39 -0.22
N HIS A 207 -7.44 3.51 -0.07
CA HIS A 207 -6.19 3.70 -0.77
C HIS A 207 -5.10 4.23 0.15
N VAL A 208 -3.87 3.95 -0.24
CA VAL A 208 -2.67 4.49 0.36
C VAL A 208 -1.91 5.22 -0.72
N LEU A 209 -1.70 6.51 -0.55
CA LEU A 209 -0.84 7.30 -1.41
C LEU A 209 0.58 7.29 -0.84
N GLU A 210 1.55 6.80 -1.61
CA GLU A 210 2.95 6.94 -1.27
C GLU A 210 3.52 8.22 -1.89
N LEU A 211 4.04 9.11 -1.05
CA LEU A 211 4.70 10.34 -1.47
C LEU A 211 6.14 10.36 -0.96
N ALA A 212 7.06 10.90 -1.74
CA ALA A 212 8.41 11.14 -1.27
C ALA A 212 8.50 12.48 -0.55
N CYS A 213 9.20 12.51 0.59
CA CYS A 213 9.28 13.68 1.47
C CYS A 213 10.52 14.55 1.19
N ASP A 214 11.49 14.01 0.46
CA ASP A 214 12.78 14.64 0.15
C ASP A 214 12.69 15.62 -1.04
N ILE A 215 11.60 16.39 -1.10
CA ILE A 215 11.40 17.38 -2.16
C ILE A 215 12.29 18.58 -1.86
N ALA A 216 13.50 18.58 -2.42
CA ALA A 216 14.10 19.83 -2.85
C ALA A 216 13.16 20.43 -3.90
N GLY A 217 12.75 21.69 -3.68
CA GLY A 217 11.90 22.44 -4.61
C GLY A 217 12.49 22.55 -6.00
#